data_AF-A0A9E4X489-F1
#
_entry.id   AF-A0A9E4X489-F1
#
_cell.length_a   1.000
_cell.length_b   1.000
_cell.length_c   1.000
_cell.angle_alpha   90.00
_cell.angle_beta   90.00
_cell.angle_gamma   90.00
#
_symmetry.space_group_name_H-M   'P 1'
#
loop_
_entity.id
_entity.type
_entity.pdbx_description
1 polymer ?
#
loop_
_entity_poly.entity_id
_entity_poly.type
_entity_poly.pdbx_seq_one_letter_code
_entity_poly.pdbx_strand_id
1 'polypeptide(L)' 'MIGVLTHHWAKPDKIEEAKTLLDGNGLAQSKAHGYGVRLTFISQEDPTKISTLVTWDSNEI' A
#
# COMPACT_ATOMS: atom_id res chain seq x y z
N MET A 1 -6.68 -6.00 -15.86
CA MET A 1 -6.26 -6.19 -14.47
C MET A 1 -4.77 -5.97 -14.34
N ILE A 2 -4.36 -5.00 -13.52
CA ILE A 2 -2.98 -4.62 -13.22
C ILE A 2 -2.77 -4.78 -11.72
N GLY A 3 -1.67 -5.41 -11.31
CA GLY A 3 -1.25 -5.48 -9.91
C GLY A 3 0.00 -4.63 -9.70
N VAL A 4 -0.04 -3.75 -8.70
CA VAL A 4 1.10 -2.92 -8.29
C VAL A 4 1.54 -3.37 -6.90
N LEU A 5 2.72 -3.96 -6.82
CA LEU A 5 3.38 -4.29 -5.55
C LEU A 5 4.39 -3.18 -5.22
N THR A 6 4.18 -2.50 -4.10
CA THR A 6 5.05 -1.42 -3.64
C THR A 6 5.66 -1.80 -2.29
N HIS A 7 6.96 -1.55 -2.13
CA HIS A 7 7.68 -1.73 -0.87
C HIS A 7 8.07 -0.37 -0.29
N HIS A 8 7.81 -0.20 1.00
CA HIS A 8 8.19 0.98 1.78
C HIS A 8 9.08 0.55 2.94
N TRP A 9 10.09 1.35 3.24
CA TRP A 9 10.89 1.20 4.45
C TRP A 9 10.62 2.41 5.35
N ALA A 10 10.00 2.15 6.49
CA ALA A 10 9.78 3.16 7.51
C ALA A 10 11.08 3.45 8.27
N LYS A 11 11.19 4.63 8.89
CA LYS A 11 12.19 4.82 9.94
C LYS A 11 11.86 3.87 11.11
N PRO A 12 12.86 3.26 11.78
CA PRO A 12 12.61 2.26 12.83
C PRO A 12 11.69 2.74 13.97
N ASP A 13 11.72 4.03 14.28
CA ASP A 13 10.90 4.68 15.32
C ASP A 13 9.54 5.20 14.83
N LYS A 14 9.22 5.00 13.54
CA LYS A 14 8.05 5.59 12.84
C LYS A 14 7.17 4.58 12.12
N ILE A 15 7.23 3.30 12.48
CA ILE A 15 6.51 2.22 11.79
C ILE A 15 4.99 2.45 11.82
N GLU A 16 4.41 2.74 12.99
CA GLU A 16 2.95 2.96 13.11
C GLU A 16 2.47 4.23 12.41
N GLU A 17 3.29 5.29 12.43
CA GLU A 17 3.02 6.52 11.67
C GLU A 17 3.03 6.23 10.15
N ALA A 18 4.01 5.45 9.68
CA ALA A 18 4.09 5.03 8.28
C ALA A 18 2.86 4.18 7.87
N LYS A 19 2.42 3.23 8.70
CA LYS A 19 1.19 2.46 8.45
C LYS A 19 -0.03 3.37 8.31
N THR A 20 -0.19 4.33 9.22
CA THR A 20 -1.30 5.29 9.21
C THR A 20 -1.32 6.12 7.92
N LEU A 21 -0.15 6.63 7.49
CA LEU A 21 -0.03 7.38 6.23
C LEU A 21 -0.37 6.51 5.01
N LEU A 22 0.10 5.27 4.99
CA LEU A 22 -0.17 4.33 3.91
C LEU A 22 -1.65 3.92 3.85
N ASP A 23 -2.33 3.78 4.98
CA ASP A 23 -3.77 3.51 5.01
C ASP A 23 -4.59 4.72 4.55
N GLY A 24 -4.17 5.93 4.89
CA GLY A 24 -4.73 7.16 4.33
C GLY A 24 -4.59 7.23 2.81
N ASN A 25 -3.43 6.85 2.27
CA ASN A 25 -3.21 6.74 0.82
C ASN A 25 -4.13 5.69 0.18
N GLY A 26 -4.28 4.52 0.81
CA GLY A 26 -5.19 3.47 0.34
C GLY A 26 -6.65 3.93 0.29
N LEU A 27 -7.11 4.67 1.29
CA LEU A 27 -8.47 5.25 1.31
C LEU A 27 -8.67 6.31 0.22
N ALA A 28 -7.62 7.07 -0.13
CA ALA A 28 -7.69 8.00 -1.24
C ALA A 28 -7.77 7.27 -2.59
N GLN A 29 -6.95 6.23 -2.78
CA GLN A 29 -6.97 5.39 -3.98
C GLN A 29 -8.30 4.66 -4.18
N SER A 30 -8.93 4.21 -3.10
CA SER A 30 -10.19 3.45 -3.17
C SER A 30 -11.38 4.25 -3.73
N LYS A 31 -11.20 5.55 -3.95
CA LYS A 31 -12.21 6.44 -4.54
C LYS A 31 -12.03 6.62 -6.05
N ALA A 32 -10.95 6.12 -6.63
CA ALA A 32 -10.67 6.21 -8.05
C ALA A 32 -11.43 5.13 -8.83
N HIS A 33 -11.79 5.45 -10.08
CA HIS A 33 -12.40 4.48 -10.99
C HIS A 33 -11.42 3.34 -11.30
N GLY A 34 -11.93 2.12 -11.43
CA GLY A 34 -11.11 0.94 -11.69
C GLY A 34 -10.26 0.47 -10.51
N TYR A 35 -10.39 1.05 -9.32
CA TYR A 35 -9.76 0.51 -8.10
C TYR A 35 -10.39 -0.84 -7.73
N GLY A 36 -9.55 -1.86 -7.56
CA GLY A 36 -9.97 -3.18 -7.12
C GLY A 36 -9.80 -3.37 -5.60
N VAL A 37 -8.63 -3.86 -5.19
CA VAL A 37 -8.32 -4.15 -3.79
C VAL A 37 -6.95 -3.61 -3.40
N ARG A 38 -6.77 -3.31 -2.10
CA ARG A 38 -5.48 -3.07 -1.47
C ARG A 38 -5.26 -4.07 -0.34
N LEU A 39 -4.11 -4.73 -0.35
CA LEU A 39 -3.64 -5.58 0.73
C LEU A 39 -2.34 -5.02 1.29
N THR A 40 -2.18 -5.08 2.61
CA THR A 40 -0.97 -4.66 3.32
C THR A 40 -0.27 -5.89 3.89
N PHE A 41 1.04 -5.97 3.70
CA PHE A 41 1.90 -7.04 4.20
C PHE A 41 3.02 -6.45 5.04
N ILE A 42 3.24 -7.01 6.23
CA ILE A 42 4.37 -6.66 7.10
C ILE A 42 5.40 -7.77 7.00
N SER A 43 6.65 -7.41 6.73
CA SER A 43 7.74 -8.39 6.65
C SER A 43 8.01 -9.03 8.01
N GLN A 44 8.25 -10.35 8.02
CA GLN A 44 8.61 -11.09 9.23
C GLN A 44 10.07 -10.92 9.62
N GLU A 45 10.96 -10.65 8.65
CA GLU A 45 12.41 -10.52 8.86
C GLU A 45 12.86 -9.07 9.09
N ASP A 46 12.10 -8.10 8.57
CA ASP A 46 12.41 -6.67 8.66
C ASP A 46 11.14 -5.88 8.99
N PRO A 47 10.88 -5.54 10.27
CA PRO A 47 9.66 -4.86 10.67
C PRO A 47 9.52 -3.45 10.08
N THR A 48 10.59 -2.87 9.52
CA THR A 48 10.53 -1.57 8.84
C THR A 48 9.96 -1.68 7.43
N LYS A 49 9.94 -2.88 6.84
CA LYS A 49 9.44 -3.13 5.49
C LYS A 49 7.94 -3.39 5.48
N ILE A 50 7.20 -2.43 4.94
CA ILE A 50 5.75 -2.50 4.72
C ILE A 50 5.50 -2.60 3.22
N SER A 51 4.78 -3.63 2.78
CA SER A 51 4.45 -3.82 1.36
C SER A 51 2.96 -3.68 1.13
N THR A 52 2.57 -3.17 -0.04
CA THR A 52 1.16 -3.07 -0.45
C THR A 52 0.98 -3.66 -1.83
N LEU A 53 -0.06 -4.49 -2.02
CA LEU A 53 -0.55 -4.88 -3.33
C LEU A 53 -1.83 -4.10 -3.62
N VAL A 54 -1.85 -3.33 -4.71
CA VAL A 54 -3.05 -2.66 -5.20
C VAL A 54 -3.41 -3.20 -6.57
N THR A 55 -4.68 -3.56 -6.79
CA THR A 55 -5.18 -3.99 -8.10
C THR A 55 -6.02 -2.93 -8.78
N TRP A 56 -5.90 -2.86 -10.10
CA TRP A 56 -6.65 -1.96 -10.96
C TRP A 56 -7.25 -2.71 -12.16
N ASP A 57 -8.39 -2.27 -12.65
CA ASP A 57 -9.04 -2.90 -13.81
C ASP A 57 -8.28 -2.60 -15.11
N SER A 58 -7.83 -1.36 -15.31
CA SER A 58 -7.05 -0.88 -16.46
C SER A 58 -5.98 0.13 -16.03
N ASN A 59 -5.15 0.58 -16.99
CA ASN A 59 -4.20 1.70 -16.82
C ASN A 59 -4.77 3.05 -17.31
N GLU A 60 -6.07 3.09 -17.63
CA GLU A 60 -6.76 4.32 -17.99
C GLU A 60 -6.97 5.16 -16.73
N ILE A 61 -6.74 6.47 -16.84
CA ILE A 61 -6.81 7.43 -15.73
C ILE A 61 -8.05 8.29 -15.88
#